data_AF-A0A2T8FDM6-F1
#
_entry.id   AF-A0A2T8FDM6-F1
#
_cell.length_a   1.000
_cell.length_b   1.000
_cell.length_c   1.000
_cell.angle_alpha   90.00
_cell.angle_beta   90.00
_cell.angle_gamma   90.00
#
_symmetry.space_group_name_H-M   'P 1'
#
loop_
_entity.id
_entity.type
_entity.pdbx_description
1 polymer ?
#
loop_
_entity_poly.entity_id
_entity_poly.type
_entity_poly.pdbx_seq_one_letter_code
_entity_poly.pdbx_strand_id
1 'polypeptide(L)'
;MREFLDRAQAATGEGGRLPLGAMPGWEVFPWEAEGLRARPLTDYAVPEPDRSADPGSCKTCQVLADPDRVLGTIGDFVVIWVPTSLVFTANVATREHLRLEDLDPASYAGMGQALGAAYSAVRALDGVGNVHVNKWENGKGHCSFVLNARPEGVLQLRGSNLPAWADMLPPTRLEELRERAEQVRAALAG
;
A
#
# COMPACT_ATOMS: atom_id res chain seq x y z
N MET A 1 3.91 10.35 18.19
CA MET A 1 5.14 9.73 17.61
C MET A 1 5.66 8.53 18.43
N ARG A 2 5.99 8.70 19.73
CA ARG A 2 6.53 7.61 20.56
C ARG A 2 5.60 6.39 20.63
N GLU A 3 4.29 6.64 20.68
CA GLU A 3 3.24 5.62 20.72
C GLU A 3 3.30 4.59 19.57
N PHE A 4 3.72 4.98 18.35
CA PHE A 4 3.84 4.04 17.24
C PHE A 4 4.92 2.99 17.55
N LEU A 5 6.11 3.47 17.94
CA LEU A 5 7.24 2.58 18.23
C LEU A 5 7.01 1.78 19.51
N ASP A 6 6.40 2.38 20.53
CA ASP A 6 6.05 1.69 21.77
C ASP A 6 5.11 0.52 21.50
N ARG A 7 4.08 0.72 20.65
CA ARG A 7 3.17 -0.35 20.22
C ARG A 7 3.90 -1.47 19.48
N ALA A 8 4.81 -1.11 18.56
CA ALA A 8 5.61 -2.09 17.83
C ALA A 8 6.53 -2.88 18.77
N GLN A 9 7.19 -2.21 19.71
CA GLN A 9 8.09 -2.84 20.69
C GLN A 9 7.34 -3.73 21.68
N ALA A 10 6.14 -3.33 22.11
CA ALA A 10 5.27 -4.14 22.96
C ALA A 10 4.80 -5.43 22.29
N ALA A 11 4.79 -5.49 20.95
CA ALA A 11 4.42 -6.68 20.19
C ALA A 11 5.60 -7.64 19.93
N THR A 12 6.79 -7.33 20.42
CA THR A 12 7.97 -8.19 20.24
C THR A 12 7.94 -9.42 21.15
N GLY A 13 8.42 -10.54 20.62
CA GLY A 13 8.60 -11.79 21.36
C GLY A 13 10.02 -11.95 21.90
N GLU A 14 10.49 -13.19 21.94
CA GLU A 14 11.83 -13.55 22.42
C GLU A 14 12.93 -12.74 21.73
N GLY A 15 13.87 -12.22 22.53
CA GLY A 15 14.98 -11.41 22.04
C GLY A 15 14.58 -10.05 21.47
N GLY A 16 13.36 -9.56 21.74
CA GLY A 16 12.90 -8.24 21.30
C GLY A 16 12.62 -8.16 19.80
N ARG A 17 12.19 -9.28 19.19
CA ARG A 17 11.94 -9.38 17.74
C ARG A 17 10.45 -9.50 17.44
N LEU A 18 10.01 -8.87 16.36
CA LEU A 18 8.68 -9.13 15.80
C LEU A 18 8.66 -10.55 15.19
N PRO A 19 7.52 -11.25 15.24
CA PRO A 19 7.36 -12.49 14.49
C PRO A 19 7.47 -12.21 12.99
N LEU A 20 7.85 -13.24 12.21
CA LEU A 20 7.77 -13.16 10.75
C LEU A 20 6.30 -13.03 10.33
N GLY A 21 6.04 -12.17 9.35
CA GLY A 21 4.75 -12.08 8.69
C GLY A 21 4.63 -13.08 7.52
N ALA A 22 3.74 -12.80 6.57
CA ALA A 22 3.47 -13.67 5.43
C ALA A 22 4.51 -13.55 4.30
N MET A 23 5.26 -12.44 4.21
CA MET A 23 6.17 -12.14 3.10
C MET A 23 7.18 -13.26 2.79
N PRO A 24 7.84 -13.92 3.78
CA PRO A 24 8.77 -15.02 3.50
C PRO A 24 8.13 -16.25 2.84
N GLY A 25 6.81 -16.41 2.96
CA GLY A 25 6.06 -17.50 2.34
C GLY A 25 5.58 -17.19 0.91
N TRP A 26 5.77 -15.95 0.44
CA TRP A 26 5.30 -15.52 -0.88
C TRP A 26 6.16 -16.14 -2.00
N GLU A 27 5.54 -16.66 -3.07
CA GLU A 27 6.25 -17.42 -4.11
C GLU A 27 7.32 -16.62 -4.86
N VAL A 28 7.27 -15.29 -4.83
CA VAL A 28 8.26 -14.38 -5.44
C VAL A 28 9.26 -13.80 -4.43
N PHE A 29 9.19 -14.17 -3.15
CA PHE A 29 10.19 -13.77 -2.16
C PHE A 29 11.56 -14.33 -2.59
N PRO A 30 12.61 -13.49 -2.70
CA PRO A 30 13.83 -13.87 -3.42
C PRO A 30 14.84 -14.65 -2.56
N TRP A 31 14.58 -14.80 -1.26
CA TRP A 31 15.45 -15.54 -0.34
C TRP A 31 14.77 -16.78 0.21
N GLU A 32 15.56 -17.81 0.51
CA GLU A 32 15.16 -18.91 1.35
C GLU A 32 14.97 -18.39 2.79
N ALA A 33 13.90 -18.83 3.45
CA ALA A 33 13.61 -18.42 4.83
C ALA A 33 14.70 -18.90 5.80
N GLU A 34 15.23 -20.10 5.58
CA GLU A 34 16.36 -20.63 6.33
C GLU A 34 17.68 -20.12 5.77
N GLY A 35 18.53 -19.55 6.63
CA GLY A 35 19.89 -19.14 6.27
C GLY A 35 20.01 -17.90 5.36
N LEU A 36 18.89 -17.27 4.95
CA LEU A 36 18.83 -16.04 4.14
C LEU A 36 19.68 -16.13 2.86
N ARG A 37 19.54 -17.23 2.12
CA ARG A 37 20.24 -17.46 0.85
C ARG A 37 19.35 -17.03 -0.32
N ALA A 38 19.93 -16.49 -1.39
CA ALA A 38 19.15 -16.22 -2.60
C ALA A 38 18.59 -17.54 -3.17
N ARG A 39 17.32 -17.55 -3.57
CA ARG A 39 16.71 -18.69 -4.28
C ARG A 39 17.33 -18.81 -5.67
N PRO A 40 17.48 -20.05 -6.20
CA PRO A 40 17.94 -20.23 -7.57
C PRO A 40 16.96 -19.59 -8.55
N LEU A 41 17.50 -18.98 -9.61
CA LEU A 41 16.69 -18.53 -10.75
C LEU A 41 16.05 -19.75 -11.42
N THR A 42 14.82 -19.60 -11.90
CA THR A 42 14.09 -20.63 -12.65
C THR A 42 14.21 -20.40 -14.15
N ASP A 43 13.81 -21.40 -14.94
CA ASP A 43 13.78 -21.28 -16.41
C ASP A 43 12.81 -20.19 -16.90
N TYR A 44 13.04 -19.76 -18.13
CA TYR A 44 12.15 -18.84 -18.83
C TYR A 44 10.74 -19.43 -18.99
N ALA A 45 9.72 -18.63 -18.70
CA ALA A 45 8.33 -18.98 -18.98
C ALA A 45 7.84 -18.15 -20.18
N VAL A 46 8.01 -18.69 -21.39
CA VAL A 46 7.54 -18.08 -22.65
C VAL A 46 6.61 -19.05 -23.38
N PRO A 47 5.34 -18.68 -23.65
CA PRO A 47 4.71 -17.41 -23.28
C PRO A 47 4.51 -17.27 -21.77
N GLU A 48 4.46 -16.03 -21.28
CA GLU A 48 4.16 -15.76 -19.88
C GLU A 48 2.74 -16.26 -19.54
N PRO A 49 2.52 -16.90 -18.38
CA PRO A 49 1.19 -17.27 -17.92
C PRO A 49 0.30 -16.02 -17.79
N ASP A 50 -0.96 -16.12 -18.20
CA ASP A 50 -1.89 -15.02 -18.00
C ASP A 50 -2.19 -14.84 -16.51
N ARG A 51 -1.95 -13.62 -16.03
CA ARG A 51 -2.16 -13.21 -14.63
C ARG A 51 -3.24 -12.14 -14.51
N SER A 52 -4.02 -11.95 -15.58
CA SER A 52 -5.18 -11.06 -15.57
C SER A 52 -6.20 -11.51 -14.51
N ALA A 53 -6.81 -10.53 -13.85
CA ALA A 53 -7.92 -10.76 -12.94
C ALA A 53 -9.15 -10.07 -13.53
N ASP A 54 -10.28 -10.77 -13.59
CA ASP A 54 -11.55 -10.14 -13.96
C ASP A 54 -12.00 -9.15 -12.87
N PRO A 55 -12.88 -8.19 -13.20
CA PRO A 55 -13.37 -7.22 -12.22
C PRO A 55 -14.01 -7.85 -10.96
N GLY A 56 -14.61 -9.03 -11.05
CA GLY A 56 -15.22 -9.72 -9.91
C GLY A 56 -14.21 -10.34 -8.94
N SER A 57 -13.06 -10.78 -9.43
CA SER A 57 -11.95 -11.30 -8.62
C SER A 57 -10.91 -10.24 -8.20
N CYS A 58 -11.06 -9.01 -8.69
CA CYS A 58 -10.13 -7.93 -8.40
C CYS A 58 -10.34 -7.30 -7.01
N LYS A 59 -9.31 -7.38 -6.16
CA LYS A 59 -9.32 -6.76 -4.82
C LYS A 59 -9.54 -5.25 -4.85
N THR A 60 -8.97 -4.54 -5.83
CA THR A 60 -9.16 -3.09 -5.95
C THR A 60 -10.61 -2.76 -6.29
N CYS A 61 -11.24 -3.47 -7.24
CA CYS A 61 -12.67 -3.32 -7.53
C CYS A 61 -13.54 -3.60 -6.29
N GLN A 62 -13.22 -4.64 -5.53
CA GLN A 62 -13.95 -4.97 -4.29
C GLN A 62 -13.87 -3.83 -3.26
N VAL A 63 -12.69 -3.23 -3.07
CA VAL A 63 -12.52 -2.09 -2.15
C VAL A 63 -13.21 -0.83 -2.68
N LEU A 64 -13.16 -0.58 -3.99
CA LEU A 64 -13.86 0.56 -4.62
C LEU A 64 -15.39 0.47 -4.47
N ALA A 65 -15.94 -0.74 -4.38
CA ALA A 65 -17.36 -0.97 -4.15
C ALA A 65 -17.80 -0.70 -2.69
N ASP A 66 -16.85 -0.56 -1.75
CA ASP A 66 -17.12 -0.21 -0.36
C ASP A 66 -17.05 1.32 -0.15
N PRO A 67 -18.19 2.01 0.01
CA PRO A 67 -18.21 3.46 0.15
C PRO A 67 -17.47 3.96 1.39
N ASP A 68 -17.36 3.15 2.44
CA ASP A 68 -16.61 3.52 3.66
C ASP A 68 -15.09 3.60 3.40
N ARG A 69 -14.62 3.01 2.29
CA ARG A 69 -13.22 3.01 1.88
C ARG A 69 -12.88 4.15 0.94
N VAL A 70 -13.85 4.74 0.27
CA VAL A 70 -13.63 5.85 -0.67
C VAL A 70 -13.39 7.14 0.11
N LEU A 71 -12.27 7.82 -0.13
CA LEU A 71 -11.90 9.11 0.48
C LEU A 71 -12.21 10.30 -0.42
N GLY A 72 -12.19 10.11 -1.74
CA GLY A 72 -12.38 11.21 -2.69
C GLY A 72 -12.18 10.77 -4.13
N THR A 73 -12.52 11.65 -5.06
CA THR A 73 -12.43 11.42 -6.50
C THR A 73 -11.76 12.61 -7.17
N ILE A 74 -10.78 12.36 -8.03
CA ILE A 74 -10.03 13.37 -8.79
C ILE A 74 -9.96 12.90 -10.24
N GLY A 75 -10.77 13.50 -11.11
CA GLY A 75 -10.95 13.03 -12.48
C GLY A 75 -11.41 11.57 -12.51
N ASP A 76 -10.66 10.72 -13.19
CA ASP A 76 -10.93 9.28 -13.31
C ASP A 76 -10.33 8.42 -12.20
N PHE A 77 -9.66 9.05 -11.23
CA PHE A 77 -9.04 8.38 -10.10
C PHE A 77 -9.88 8.52 -8.84
N VAL A 78 -9.93 7.45 -8.06
CA VAL A 78 -10.55 7.37 -6.75
C VAL A 78 -9.45 7.10 -5.73
N VAL A 79 -9.46 7.87 -4.65
CA VAL A 79 -8.60 7.63 -3.50
C VAL A 79 -9.37 6.74 -2.52
N ILE A 80 -8.82 5.58 -2.19
CA ILE A 80 -9.38 4.64 -1.21
C ILE A 80 -8.37 4.39 -0.09
N TRP A 81 -8.82 3.94 1.08
CA TRP A 81 -7.94 3.48 2.15
C TRP A 81 -8.10 2.00 2.46
N VAL A 82 -7.07 1.40 3.06
CA VAL A 82 -7.08 -0.01 3.46
C VAL A 82 -6.54 -0.19 4.89
N PRO A 83 -6.97 -1.22 5.63
CA PRO A 83 -6.35 -1.58 6.91
C PRO A 83 -4.85 -1.83 6.75
N THR A 84 -4.05 -1.38 7.72
CA THR A 84 -2.58 -1.42 7.65
C THR A 84 -1.96 -1.45 9.05
N SER A 85 -0.69 -1.85 9.13
CA SER A 85 0.15 -1.73 10.34
C SER A 85 1.00 -0.45 10.36
N LEU A 86 0.90 0.37 9.32
CA LEU A 86 1.55 1.69 9.22
C LEU A 86 0.66 2.80 9.81
N VAL A 87 1.15 4.04 9.77
CA VAL A 87 0.35 5.20 10.21
C VAL A 87 -0.94 5.30 9.38
N PHE A 88 -0.81 5.15 8.07
CA PHE A 88 -1.94 5.12 7.14
C PHE A 88 -1.49 4.51 5.80
N THR A 89 -2.43 3.87 5.09
CA THR A 89 -2.22 3.41 3.72
C THR A 89 -3.43 3.78 2.89
N ALA A 90 -3.19 4.46 1.77
CA ALA A 90 -4.19 4.78 0.77
C ALA A 90 -3.77 4.22 -0.59
N ASN A 91 -4.74 3.95 -1.46
CA ASN A 91 -4.49 3.69 -2.86
C ASN A 91 -5.15 4.77 -3.72
N VAL A 92 -4.43 5.22 -4.75
CA VAL A 92 -5.01 5.99 -5.86
C VAL A 92 -5.24 5.00 -6.99
N ALA A 93 -6.50 4.71 -7.30
CA ALA A 93 -6.88 3.73 -8.31
C ALA A 93 -7.76 4.35 -9.38
N THR A 94 -7.74 3.83 -10.61
CA THR A 94 -8.76 4.21 -11.60
C THR A 94 -10.13 3.78 -11.10
N ARG A 95 -11.17 4.57 -11.42
CA ARG A 95 -12.55 4.19 -11.10
C ARG A 95 -12.96 2.91 -11.83
N GLU A 96 -12.68 2.86 -13.12
CA GLU A 96 -12.90 1.69 -13.95
C GLU A 96 -11.77 0.68 -13.78
N HIS A 97 -12.06 -0.59 -14.10
CA HIS A 97 -11.06 -1.66 -14.15
C HIS A 97 -10.17 -1.49 -15.39
N LEU A 98 -9.25 -0.53 -15.30
CA LEU A 98 -8.26 -0.22 -16.32
C LEU A 98 -6.89 -0.66 -15.84
N ARG A 99 -6.04 -1.09 -16.77
CA ARG A 99 -4.61 -1.30 -16.51
C ARG A 99 -3.87 0.01 -16.76
N LEU A 100 -2.63 0.09 -16.29
CA LEU A 100 -1.84 1.30 -16.50
C LEU A 100 -1.65 1.59 -17.99
N GLU A 101 -1.44 0.56 -18.80
CA GLU A 101 -1.30 0.68 -20.26
C GLU A 101 -2.61 1.03 -21.00
N ASP A 102 -3.77 0.89 -20.34
CA ASP A 102 -5.07 1.22 -20.93
C ASP A 102 -5.41 2.72 -20.81
N LEU A 103 -4.60 3.49 -20.08
CA LEU A 103 -4.83 4.92 -19.87
C LEU A 103 -4.61 5.72 -21.16
N ASP A 104 -5.49 6.69 -21.40
CA ASP A 104 -5.31 7.68 -22.46
C ASP A 104 -4.41 8.85 -21.96
N PRO A 105 -3.93 9.73 -22.87
CA PRO A 105 -3.06 10.85 -22.48
C PRO A 105 -3.66 11.78 -21.42
N ALA A 106 -4.99 11.98 -21.43
CA ALA A 106 -5.67 12.81 -20.44
C ALA A 106 -5.66 12.15 -19.05
N SER A 107 -5.90 10.84 -18.99
CA SER A 107 -5.85 10.01 -17.78
C SER A 107 -4.43 9.97 -17.21
N TYR A 108 -3.39 9.84 -18.04
CA TYR A 108 -2.01 9.94 -17.58
C TYR A 108 -1.69 11.31 -16.96
N ALA A 109 -2.23 12.41 -17.49
CA ALA A 109 -2.07 13.73 -16.89
C ALA A 109 -2.83 13.84 -15.55
N GLY A 110 -4.08 13.36 -15.51
CA GLY A 110 -4.91 13.34 -14.31
C GLY A 110 -4.31 12.48 -13.18
N MET A 111 -3.59 11.42 -13.53
CA MET A 111 -2.88 10.56 -12.57
C MET A 111 -1.92 11.36 -11.68
N GLY A 112 -1.16 12.30 -12.25
CA GLY A 112 -0.23 13.14 -11.50
C GLY A 112 -0.95 14.06 -10.50
N GLN A 113 -2.11 14.60 -10.88
CA GLN A 113 -2.95 15.43 -10.01
C GLN A 113 -3.50 14.62 -8.84
N ALA A 114 -4.06 13.43 -9.12
CA ALA A 114 -4.60 12.54 -8.10
C ALA A 114 -3.53 12.07 -7.12
N LEU A 115 -2.36 11.66 -7.62
CA LEU A 115 -1.22 11.27 -6.79
C LEU A 115 -0.70 12.43 -5.94
N GLY A 116 -0.58 13.64 -6.51
CA GLY A 116 -0.11 14.81 -5.77
C GLY A 116 -1.05 15.22 -4.64
N ALA A 117 -2.36 15.23 -4.89
CA ALA A 117 -3.37 15.55 -3.89
C ALA A 117 -3.39 14.50 -2.77
N ALA A 118 -3.45 13.22 -3.12
CA ALA A 118 -3.44 12.13 -2.14
C ALA A 118 -2.13 12.09 -1.33
N TYR A 119 -0.97 12.28 -1.98
CA TYR A 119 0.32 12.37 -1.30
C TYR A 119 0.33 13.50 -0.28
N SER A 120 -0.12 14.70 -0.68
CA SER A 120 -0.14 15.87 0.19
C SER A 120 -1.06 15.68 1.39
N ALA A 121 -2.27 15.15 1.16
CA ALA A 121 -3.24 14.86 2.21
C ALA A 121 -2.71 13.81 3.20
N VAL A 122 -2.17 12.70 2.73
CA VAL A 122 -1.60 11.65 3.60
C VAL A 122 -0.34 12.15 4.32
N ARG A 123 0.50 12.97 3.67
CA ARG A 123 1.72 13.53 4.26
C ARG A 123 1.42 14.52 5.40
N ALA A 124 0.26 15.16 5.39
CA ALA A 124 -0.17 16.13 6.39
C ALA A 124 -0.68 15.48 7.70
N LEU A 125 -0.94 14.17 7.71
CA LEU A 125 -1.33 13.45 8.92
C LEU A 125 -0.25 13.53 10.00
N ASP A 126 -0.66 13.66 11.26
CA ASP A 126 0.27 13.65 12.39
C ASP A 126 1.05 12.33 12.49
N GLY A 127 2.31 12.42 12.87
CA GLY A 127 3.21 11.28 12.99
C GLY A 127 3.66 10.66 11.65
N VAL A 128 3.39 11.29 10.51
CA VAL A 128 3.92 10.87 9.20
C VAL A 128 5.25 11.56 8.91
N GLY A 129 6.33 10.77 8.81
CA GLY A 129 7.64 11.28 8.45
C GLY A 129 7.86 11.40 6.95
N ASN A 130 7.32 10.45 6.18
CA ASN A 130 7.30 10.49 4.71
C ASN A 130 6.21 9.55 4.15
N VAL A 131 5.86 9.70 2.87
CA VAL A 131 4.91 8.79 2.19
C VAL A 131 5.63 8.11 1.02
N HIS A 132 5.59 6.79 0.95
CA HIS A 132 6.12 6.04 -0.18
C HIS A 132 5.00 5.82 -1.21
N VAL A 133 5.20 6.26 -2.44
CA VAL A 133 4.28 6.05 -3.56
C VAL A 133 4.79 4.88 -4.40
N ASN A 134 4.02 3.80 -4.50
CA ASN A 134 4.47 2.55 -5.12
C ASN A 134 3.48 2.07 -6.17
N LYS A 135 3.98 1.73 -7.35
CA LYS A 135 3.25 0.91 -8.32
C LYS A 135 3.86 -0.49 -8.30
N TRP A 136 3.12 -1.45 -7.77
CA TRP A 136 3.43 -2.87 -7.90
C TRP A 136 2.41 -3.51 -8.83
N GLU A 137 2.86 -4.43 -9.66
CA GLU A 137 2.04 -5.10 -10.66
C GLU A 137 2.56 -6.53 -10.85
N ASN A 138 1.65 -7.50 -10.88
CA ASN A 138 2.00 -8.90 -11.15
C ASN A 138 1.65 -9.33 -12.57
N GLY A 139 1.06 -8.43 -13.37
CA GLY A 139 0.84 -8.58 -14.81
C GLY A 139 -0.64 -8.47 -15.19
N LYS A 140 -1.09 -7.25 -15.53
CA LYS A 140 -2.46 -6.89 -15.99
C LYS A 140 -3.53 -6.65 -14.91
N GLY A 141 -3.13 -6.26 -13.70
CA GLY A 141 -4.03 -5.84 -12.63
C GLY A 141 -4.56 -4.41 -12.79
N HIS A 142 -5.53 -4.08 -11.95
CA HIS A 142 -6.15 -2.76 -11.84
C HIS A 142 -5.09 -1.68 -11.56
N CYS A 143 -5.10 -0.61 -12.35
CA CYS A 143 -4.25 0.56 -12.18
C CYS A 143 -4.46 1.20 -10.81
N SER A 144 -3.57 0.86 -9.86
CA SER A 144 -3.60 1.32 -8.48
C SER A 144 -2.19 1.63 -7.98
N PHE A 145 -2.03 2.77 -7.30
CA PHE A 145 -0.79 3.23 -6.69
C PHE A 145 -0.95 3.25 -5.18
N VAL A 146 -0.06 2.56 -4.46
CA VAL A 146 -0.09 2.45 -3.00
C VAL A 146 0.72 3.58 -2.36
N LEU A 147 0.08 4.34 -1.49
CA LEU A 147 0.67 5.38 -0.66
C LEU A 147 0.82 4.87 0.77
N ASN A 148 2.04 4.53 1.17
CA ASN A 148 2.36 4.04 2.50
C ASN A 148 2.93 5.16 3.37
N ALA A 149 2.19 5.58 4.40
CA ALA A 149 2.64 6.61 5.34
C ALA A 149 3.63 6.00 6.36
N ARG A 150 4.90 6.33 6.17
CA ARG A 150 5.97 5.93 7.09
C ARG A 150 5.89 6.74 8.39
N PRO A 151 5.96 6.10 9.56
CA PRO A 151 6.00 6.81 10.83
C PRO A 151 7.22 7.73 10.94
N GLU A 152 7.00 8.92 11.48
CA GLU A 152 8.03 9.89 11.79
C GLU A 152 9.04 9.33 12.80
N GLY A 153 10.32 9.67 12.63
CA GLY A 153 11.40 9.26 13.53
C GLY A 153 11.83 7.79 13.46
N VAL A 154 11.00 6.86 12.97
CA VAL A 154 11.34 5.43 12.89
C VAL A 154 12.10 5.11 11.59
N LEU A 155 13.39 5.42 11.58
CA LEU A 155 14.22 5.33 10.36
C LEU A 155 14.47 3.90 9.87
N GLN A 156 14.27 2.87 10.70
CA GLN A 156 14.37 1.47 10.26
C GLN A 156 13.31 1.12 9.22
N LEU A 157 12.15 1.80 9.26
CA LEU A 157 11.02 1.60 8.37
C LEU A 157 11.16 2.41 7.07
N ARG A 158 12.34 2.44 6.45
CA ARG A 158 12.60 3.23 5.23
C ARG A 158 12.93 2.35 4.02
N GLY A 159 12.84 2.96 2.84
CA GLY A 159 13.18 2.32 1.57
C GLY A 159 12.17 1.24 1.15
N SER A 160 12.62 0.39 0.24
CA SER A 160 11.80 -0.67 -0.39
C SER A 160 11.31 -1.75 0.60
N ASN A 161 11.90 -1.83 1.80
CA ASN A 161 11.52 -2.81 2.82
C ASN A 161 10.37 -2.34 3.73
N LEU A 162 9.82 -1.14 3.55
CA LEU A 162 8.69 -0.67 4.36
C LEU A 162 7.49 -1.64 4.37
N PRO A 163 7.06 -2.23 3.24
CA PRO A 163 5.95 -3.20 3.24
C PRO A 163 6.31 -4.51 3.97
N ALA A 164 7.56 -4.98 3.84
CA ALA A 164 8.02 -6.15 4.58
C ALA A 164 8.01 -5.91 6.09
N TRP A 165 8.37 -4.71 6.53
CA TRP A 165 8.19 -4.33 7.93
C TRP A 165 6.72 -4.24 8.33
N ALA A 166 5.87 -3.65 7.50
CA ALA A 166 4.44 -3.53 7.77
C ALA A 166 3.78 -4.90 8.00
N ASP A 167 4.19 -5.92 7.24
CA ASP A 167 3.74 -7.31 7.37
C ASP A 167 4.09 -7.96 8.72
N MET A 168 5.15 -7.50 9.40
CA MET A 168 5.54 -7.98 10.74
C MET A 168 5.00 -7.12 11.88
N LEU A 169 4.56 -5.89 11.59
CA LEU A 169 4.09 -4.94 12.60
C LEU A 169 2.67 -5.27 13.06
N PRO A 170 2.33 -5.02 14.34
CA PRO A 170 0.96 -5.16 14.81
C PRO A 170 0.03 -4.21 14.04
N PRO A 171 -1.22 -4.63 13.75
CA PRO A 171 -2.15 -3.81 12.99
C PRO A 171 -2.45 -2.49 13.71
N THR A 172 -2.55 -1.40 12.95
CA THR A 172 -3.06 -0.14 13.48
C THR A 172 -4.54 -0.30 13.75
N ARG A 173 -5.00 0.21 14.91
CA ARG A 173 -6.41 0.11 15.32
C ARG A 173 -7.32 0.72 14.26
N LEU A 174 -8.43 0.07 13.98
CA LEU A 174 -9.31 0.45 12.88
C LEU A 174 -9.93 1.84 13.10
N GLU A 175 -10.21 2.19 14.35
CA GLU A 175 -10.75 3.49 14.77
C GLU A 175 -9.76 4.61 14.46
N GLU A 176 -8.47 4.40 14.77
CA GLU A 176 -7.39 5.35 14.48
C GLU A 176 -7.21 5.53 12.96
N LEU A 177 -7.37 4.46 12.18
CA LEU A 177 -7.34 4.55 10.72
C LEU A 177 -8.57 5.28 10.17
N ARG A 178 -9.77 5.07 10.73
CA ARG A 178 -10.99 5.79 10.34
C ARG A 178 -10.88 7.28 10.62
N GLU A 179 -10.35 7.68 11.77
CA GLU A 179 -10.10 9.08 12.10
C GLU A 179 -9.15 9.75 11.09
N ARG A 180 -8.06 9.05 10.72
CA ARG A 180 -7.13 9.52 9.68
C ARG A 180 -7.78 9.55 8.29
N ALA A 181 -8.62 8.57 7.97
CA ALA A 181 -9.36 8.54 6.72
C ALA A 181 -10.26 9.78 6.57
N GLU A 182 -10.94 10.20 7.63
CA GLU A 182 -11.75 11.42 7.61
C GLU A 182 -10.92 12.69 7.45
N GLN A 183 -9.72 12.77 8.04
CA GLN A 183 -8.78 13.88 7.82
C GLN A 183 -8.34 13.96 6.35
N VAL A 184 -7.99 12.81 5.76
CA VAL A 184 -7.60 12.74 4.34
C VAL A 184 -8.80 13.09 3.43
N ARG A 185 -10.00 12.58 3.73
CA ARG A 185 -11.24 12.91 3.02
C ARG A 185 -11.49 14.41 3.00
N ALA A 186 -11.39 15.06 4.17
CA ALA A 186 -11.57 16.51 4.29
C ALA A 186 -10.52 17.28 3.48
N ALA A 187 -9.25 16.84 3.51
CA ALA A 187 -8.18 17.48 2.75
C ALA A 187 -8.31 17.32 1.23
N LEU A 188 -8.94 16.25 0.74
CA LEU A 188 -9.20 16.05 -0.70
C LEU A 188 -10.41 16.84 -1.21
N ALA A 189 -11.28 17.31 -0.31
CA ALA A 189 -12.49 18.05 -0.65
C ALA A 189 -12.28 19.58 -0.71
N GLY A 190 -11.18 20.08 -0.15
CA GLY A 190 -10.80 21.50 -0.16
C GLY A 190 -9.77 21.83 -1.24
#